data_AF-M6BYU4-F1
#
_entry.id   AF-M6BYU4-F1
#
_cell.length_a   1.000
_cell.length_b   1.000
_cell.length_c   1.000
_cell.angle_alpha   90.00
_cell.angle_beta   90.00
_cell.angle_gamma   90.00
#
_symmetry.space_group_name_H-M   'P 1'
#
loop_
_entity.id
_entity.type
_entity.pdbx_description
1 polymer ?
#
loop_
_entity_poly.entity_id
_entity_poly.type
_entity_poly.pdbx_seq_one_letter_code
_entity_poly.pdbx_strand_id
1 'polypeptide(L)'
;MNVFLQMILRFFIFVSISLFIFTCRKGPSISREDVQKLSKDYFTRLCTKTAECASRYLETLPVSEKTSENAAYSVDQCMEEQKDQNILPDEYEKVTDTQIAKVKVCMEDLLKVPCEEMEGGGIPSCQELFQSSKDE
;
A
#
# COMPACT_ATOMS: atom_id res chain seq x y z
N MET A 1 -31.05 26.93 44.62
CA MET A 1 -29.67 26.46 44.35
C MET A 1 -29.58 25.13 43.57
N ASN A 2 -30.58 24.23 43.64
CA ASN A 2 -30.50 22.91 42.99
C ASN A 2 -30.73 22.89 41.46
N VAL A 3 -31.52 23.81 40.91
CA VAL A 3 -31.88 23.79 39.47
C VAL A 3 -30.69 24.20 38.59
N PHE A 4 -29.93 25.21 39.02
CA PHE A 4 -28.75 25.70 38.29
C PHE A 4 -27.64 24.63 38.25
N LEU A 5 -27.42 23.94 39.38
CA LEU A 5 -26.45 22.84 39.47
C LEU A 5 -26.87 21.64 38.59
N GLN A 6 -28.17 21.33 38.52
CA GLN A 6 -28.69 20.28 37.64
C GLN A 6 -28.51 20.61 36.16
N MET A 7 -28.70 21.87 35.76
CA MET A 7 -28.53 22.31 34.37
C MET A 7 -27.06 22.21 33.94
N ILE A 8 -26.14 22.63 34.80
CA ILE A 8 -24.70 22.53 34.57
C ILE A 8 -24.26 21.06 34.46
N LEU A 9 -24.75 20.19 35.35
CA LEU A 9 -24.43 18.76 35.30
C LEU A 9 -24.91 18.10 34.01
N ARG A 10 -26.13 18.42 33.56
CA ARG A 10 -26.68 17.91 32.29
C ARG A 10 -25.88 18.42 31.08
N PHE A 11 -25.43 19.67 31.11
CA PHE A 11 -24.59 20.24 30.05
C PHE A 11 -23.24 19.52 29.95
N PHE A 12 -22.56 19.29 31.07
CA PHE A 12 -21.30 18.52 31.09
C PHE A 12 -21.48 17.09 30.59
N ILE A 13 -22.57 16.41 30.95
CA ILE A 13 -22.87 15.07 30.44
C ILE A 13 -23.06 15.09 28.92
N PHE A 14 -23.80 16.08 28.40
CA PHE A 14 -24.06 16.20 26.97
C PHE A 14 -22.80 16.51 26.16
N VAL A 15 -21.92 17.37 26.68
CA VAL A 15 -20.62 17.71 26.08
C VAL A 15 -19.68 16.51 26.09
N SER A 16 -19.62 15.76 27.20
CA SER A 16 -18.81 14.53 27.29
C SER A 16 -19.28 13.45 26.31
N ILE A 17 -20.59 13.23 26.19
CA ILE A 17 -21.13 12.26 25.22
C ILE A 17 -20.83 12.70 23.79
N SER A 18 -20.94 14.00 23.49
CA SER A 18 -20.61 14.53 22.17
C SER A 18 -19.13 14.33 21.84
N LEU A 19 -18.21 14.59 22.77
CA LEU A 19 -16.77 14.33 22.60
C LEU A 19 -16.45 12.86 22.34
N PHE A 20 -17.16 11.93 22.99
CA PHE A 20 -16.96 10.49 22.77
C PHE A 20 -17.46 9.99 21.40
N ILE A 21 -18.46 10.64 20.80
CA ILE A 21 -18.96 10.25 19.47
C ILE A 21 -18.01 10.72 18.35
N PHE A 22 -17.25 11.80 18.57
CA PHE A 22 -16.32 12.35 17.57
C PHE A 22 -14.97 11.64 17.47
N THR A 23 -14.66 10.69 18.36
CA THR A 23 -13.39 9.94 18.30
C THR A 23 -13.47 8.62 17.53
N CYS A 24 -14.64 8.25 17.01
CA CYS A 24 -14.78 7.08 16.14
C CYS A 24 -14.23 7.39 14.74
N ARG A 25 -12.92 7.16 14.53
CA ARG A 25 -12.32 7.10 13.19
C ARG A 25 -12.87 5.87 12.48
N LYS A 26 -13.58 6.08 11.38
CA LYS A 26 -14.10 5.00 10.54
C LYS A 26 -12.94 4.45 9.72
N GLY A 27 -12.50 3.23 10.03
CA GLY A 27 -11.55 2.49 9.20
C GLY A 27 -12.11 2.16 7.81
N PRO A 28 -11.30 1.51 6.94
CA PRO A 28 -11.70 1.20 5.57
C PRO A 28 -12.90 0.22 5.52
N SER A 29 -13.52 0.12 4.35
CA SER A 29 -14.67 -0.76 4.07
C SER A 29 -14.34 -2.26 4.07
N ILE A 30 -13.06 -2.63 4.07
CA ILE A 30 -12.56 -4.00 4.07
C ILE A 30 -11.88 -4.35 5.39
N SER A 31 -11.78 -5.64 5.72
CA SER A 31 -11.18 -6.09 6.99
C SER A 31 -9.69 -5.77 7.10
N ARG A 32 -9.15 -5.81 8.34
CA ARG A 32 -7.71 -5.63 8.58
C ARG A 32 -6.88 -6.71 7.90
N GLU A 33 -7.38 -7.94 7.89
CA GLU A 33 -6.79 -9.07 7.20
C GLU A 33 -6.73 -8.85 5.69
N ASP A 34 -7.78 -8.27 5.10
CA ASP A 34 -7.82 -7.94 3.68
C ASP A 34 -6.84 -6.82 3.31
N VAL A 35 -6.66 -5.81 4.18
CA VAL A 35 -5.66 -4.75 3.99
C VAL A 35 -4.24 -5.33 3.99
N GLN A 36 -3.92 -6.19 4.96
CA GLN A 36 -2.60 -6.84 5.04
C GLN A 36 -2.34 -7.72 3.83
N LYS A 37 -3.36 -8.50 3.42
CA LYS A 37 -3.30 -9.32 2.22
C LYS A 37 -3.08 -8.48 0.96
N LEU A 38 -3.75 -7.33 0.84
CA LEU A 38 -3.61 -6.44 -0.31
C LEU A 38 -2.17 -5.91 -0.45
N SER A 39 -1.53 -5.50 0.66
CA SER A 39 -0.13 -5.07 0.66
C SER A 39 0.81 -6.19 0.20
N LYS A 40 0.62 -7.40 0.75
CA LYS A 40 1.43 -8.58 0.37
C LYS A 40 1.22 -8.99 -1.09
N ASP A 41 -0.02 -8.98 -1.57
CA ASP A 41 -0.37 -9.33 -2.95
C ASP A 41 0.25 -8.33 -3.94
N TYR A 42 0.31 -7.04 -3.58
CA TYR A 42 1.00 -6.03 -4.38
C TYR A 42 2.48 -6.38 -4.58
N PHE A 43 3.24 -6.60 -3.50
CA PHE A 43 4.67 -6.92 -3.61
C PHE A 43 4.92 -8.25 -4.31
N THR A 44 4.07 -9.24 -4.09
CA THR A 44 4.16 -10.53 -4.79
C THR A 44 4.05 -10.34 -6.30
N ARG A 45 3.09 -9.52 -6.76
CA ARG A 45 2.92 -9.23 -8.20
C ARG A 45 4.06 -8.40 -8.76
N LEU A 46 4.51 -7.38 -8.02
CA LEU A 46 5.66 -6.56 -8.40
C LEU A 46 6.89 -7.45 -8.60
N CYS A 47 7.23 -8.26 -7.59
CA CYS A 47 8.40 -9.14 -7.64
C CYS A 47 8.31 -10.21 -8.72
N THR A 48 7.13 -10.79 -8.93
CA THR A 48 6.91 -11.74 -10.04
C THR A 48 7.18 -11.06 -11.38
N LYS A 49 6.68 -9.84 -11.58
CA LYS A 49 6.85 -9.12 -12.84
C LYS A 49 8.29 -8.64 -13.05
N THR A 50 8.97 -8.20 -11.99
CA THR A 50 10.40 -7.86 -12.05
C THR A 50 11.25 -9.07 -12.40
N ALA A 51 10.99 -10.24 -11.81
CA ALA A 51 11.69 -11.48 -12.14
C ALA A 51 11.44 -11.91 -13.60
N GLU A 52 10.19 -11.81 -14.08
CA GLU A 52 9.83 -12.06 -15.48
C GLU A 52 10.62 -11.14 -16.43
N CYS A 53 10.65 -9.84 -16.14
CA CYS A 53 11.34 -8.86 -16.97
C CYS A 53 12.85 -9.00 -16.94
N ALA A 54 13.44 -9.27 -15.77
CA ALA A 54 14.86 -9.56 -15.65
C ALA A 54 15.24 -10.82 -16.43
N SER A 55 14.45 -11.90 -16.33
CA SER A 55 14.66 -13.12 -17.11
C SER A 55 14.63 -12.84 -18.62
N ARG A 56 13.65 -12.07 -19.08
CA ARG A 56 13.52 -11.71 -20.49
C ARG A 56 14.70 -10.86 -20.98
N TYR A 57 15.17 -9.91 -20.16
CA TYR A 57 16.36 -9.12 -20.49
C TYR A 57 17.60 -10.02 -20.66
N LEU A 58 17.81 -10.97 -19.75
CA LEU A 58 18.92 -11.93 -19.84
C LEU A 58 18.85 -12.82 -21.09
N GLU A 59 17.67 -13.13 -21.59
CA GLU A 59 17.51 -13.85 -22.86
C GLU A 59 17.99 -13.03 -24.05
N THR A 60 17.79 -11.71 -24.03
CA THR A 60 18.21 -10.79 -25.09
C THR A 60 19.72 -10.50 -25.12
N LEU A 61 20.43 -10.76 -24.01
CA LEU A 61 21.87 -10.54 -23.95
C LEU A 61 22.64 -11.48 -24.89
N PRO A 62 23.70 -10.99 -25.55
CA PRO A 62 24.58 -11.85 -26.35
C PRO A 62 25.30 -12.88 -25.47
N VAL A 63 25.63 -14.04 -26.04
CA VAL A 63 26.24 -15.17 -25.30
C VAL A 63 27.56 -14.77 -24.60
N SER A 64 28.30 -13.81 -25.16
CA SER A 64 29.52 -13.25 -24.56
C SER A 64 29.28 -12.49 -23.24
N GLU A 65 28.05 -12.05 -23.00
CA GLU A 65 27.65 -11.26 -21.82
C GLU A 65 26.81 -12.09 -20.83
N LYS A 66 26.48 -13.35 -21.17
CA LYS A 66 25.82 -14.28 -20.24
C LYS A 66 26.85 -14.84 -19.24
N THR A 67 27.26 -14.03 -18.28
CA THR A 67 28.07 -14.46 -17.13
C THR A 67 27.21 -15.12 -16.06
N SER A 68 27.79 -15.94 -15.19
CA SER A 68 27.06 -16.49 -14.02
C SER A 68 26.65 -15.44 -13.00
N GLU A 69 27.25 -14.25 -13.05
CA GLU A 69 26.86 -13.08 -12.24
C GLU A 69 25.55 -12.45 -12.72
N ASN A 70 25.20 -12.61 -14.00
CA ASN A 70 23.93 -12.18 -14.58
C ASN A 70 22.81 -13.21 -14.30
N ALA A 71 22.75 -13.74 -13.07
CA ALA A 71 21.72 -14.68 -12.67
C ALA A 71 20.35 -13.99 -12.65
N ALA A 72 19.30 -14.72 -13.06
CA ALA A 72 17.94 -14.20 -13.04
C ALA A 72 17.57 -13.73 -11.64
N TYR A 73 17.18 -12.46 -11.53
CA TYR A 73 16.68 -11.87 -10.30
C TYR A 73 15.42 -12.64 -9.87
N SER A 74 15.49 -13.27 -8.69
CA SER A 74 14.45 -14.19 -8.23
C SER A 74 13.33 -13.46 -7.48
N VAL A 75 12.14 -14.05 -7.49
CA VAL A 75 11.00 -13.54 -6.72
C VAL A 75 11.32 -13.51 -5.23
N ASP A 76 12.00 -14.52 -4.70
CA ASP A 76 12.36 -14.60 -3.28
C ASP A 76 13.34 -13.49 -2.88
N GLN A 77 14.34 -13.21 -3.73
CA GLN A 77 15.28 -12.11 -3.51
C GLN A 77 14.54 -10.76 -3.47
N CYS A 78 13.63 -10.53 -4.42
CA CYS A 78 12.81 -9.33 -4.41
C CYS A 78 11.92 -9.22 -3.17
N MET A 79 11.27 -10.32 -2.76
CA MET A 79 10.40 -10.31 -1.58
C MET A 79 11.18 -10.00 -0.29
N GLU A 80 12.42 -10.48 -0.16
CA GLU A 80 13.29 -10.11 0.96
C GLU A 80 13.71 -8.63 0.92
N GLU A 81 13.97 -8.07 -0.25
CA GLU A 81 14.29 -6.65 -0.42
C GLU A 81 13.07 -5.75 -0.11
N GLN A 82 11.85 -6.24 -0.34
CA GLN A 82 10.60 -5.53 -0.10
C GLN A 82 9.99 -5.76 1.29
N LYS A 83 10.57 -6.62 2.14
CA LYS A 83 9.93 -7.05 3.41
C LYS A 83 9.64 -5.92 4.40
N ASP A 84 10.46 -4.88 4.39
CA ASP A 84 10.36 -3.72 5.28
C ASP A 84 9.59 -2.56 4.63
N GLN A 85 9.15 -2.74 3.38
CA GLN A 85 8.36 -1.75 2.64
C GLN A 85 6.88 -1.98 2.90
N ASN A 86 6.13 -0.89 3.06
CA ASN A 86 4.68 -0.97 3.16
C ASN A 86 4.04 0.09 2.25
N ILE A 87 3.08 -0.34 1.44
CA ILE A 87 2.36 0.55 0.52
C ILE A 87 1.14 1.22 1.15
N LEU A 88 0.70 0.71 2.30
CA LEU A 88 -0.40 1.25 3.08
C LEU A 88 0.11 1.57 4.49
N PRO A 89 -0.50 2.56 5.18
CA PRO A 89 -0.18 2.84 6.57
C PRO A 89 -0.27 1.60 7.47
N ASP A 90 0.66 1.47 8.42
CA ASP A 90 0.65 0.37 9.40
C ASP A 90 -0.58 0.40 10.30
N GLU A 91 -1.10 1.61 10.56
CA GLU A 91 -2.33 1.84 11.32
C GLU A 91 -3.55 1.65 10.41
N TYR A 92 -4.31 0.59 10.67
CA TYR A 92 -5.51 0.24 9.91
C TYR A 92 -6.53 1.38 9.86
N GLU A 93 -6.66 2.17 10.93
CA GLU A 93 -7.57 3.30 11.03
C GLU A 93 -7.17 4.49 10.14
N LYS A 94 -5.92 4.52 9.66
CA LYS A 94 -5.43 5.52 8.69
C LYS A 94 -5.60 5.08 7.24
N VAL A 95 -5.94 3.81 7.00
CA VAL A 95 -6.15 3.29 5.65
C VAL A 95 -7.50 3.76 5.12
N THR A 96 -7.50 4.33 3.91
CA THR A 96 -8.72 4.81 3.25
C THR A 96 -9.12 3.90 2.08
N ASP A 97 -10.42 3.84 1.80
CA ASP A 97 -10.94 3.11 0.63
C ASP A 97 -10.35 3.65 -0.69
N THR A 98 -10.04 4.94 -0.74
CA THR A 98 -9.38 5.58 -1.87
C THR A 98 -7.98 5.01 -2.09
N GLN A 99 -7.18 4.85 -1.02
CA GLN A 99 -5.86 4.23 -1.12
C GLN A 99 -5.99 2.77 -1.55
N ILE A 100 -6.92 2.01 -0.98
CA ILE A 100 -7.19 0.61 -1.38
C ILE A 100 -7.54 0.52 -2.87
N ALA A 101 -8.38 1.42 -3.38
CA ALA A 101 -8.74 1.47 -4.78
C ALA A 101 -7.53 1.76 -5.68
N LYS A 102 -6.68 2.73 -5.30
CA LYS A 102 -5.44 3.03 -6.02
C LYS A 102 -4.50 1.83 -6.08
N VAL A 103 -4.37 1.09 -4.97
CA VAL A 103 -3.53 -0.12 -4.93
C VAL A 103 -4.05 -1.17 -5.91
N LYS A 104 -5.36 -1.40 -5.93
CA LYS A 104 -5.97 -2.36 -6.87
C LYS A 104 -5.74 -1.97 -8.33
N VAL A 105 -5.94 -0.69 -8.67
CA VAL A 105 -5.68 -0.18 -10.03
C VAL A 105 -4.21 -0.37 -10.41
N CYS A 106 -3.30 0.03 -9.54
CA CYS A 106 -1.86 -0.18 -9.73
C CYS A 106 -1.52 -1.66 -9.93
N MET A 107 -2.09 -2.58 -9.14
CA MET A 107 -1.89 -4.03 -9.31
C MET A 107 -2.41 -4.57 -10.64
N GLU A 108 -3.47 -3.99 -11.19
CA GLU A 108 -3.97 -4.37 -12.52
C GLU A 108 -3.07 -3.84 -13.63
N ASP A 109 -2.56 -2.62 -13.48
CA ASP A 109 -1.66 -2.01 -14.46
C ASP A 109 -0.27 -2.66 -14.44
N LEU A 110 0.22 -3.09 -13.27
CA LEU A 110 1.43 -3.91 -13.11
C LEU A 110 1.48 -5.12 -14.03
N LEU A 111 0.33 -5.76 -14.26
CA LEU A 111 0.26 -6.94 -15.12
C LEU A 111 0.25 -6.59 -16.62
N LYS A 112 -0.15 -5.36 -16.97
CA LYS A 112 -0.29 -4.90 -18.36
C LYS A 112 0.98 -4.22 -18.88
N VAL A 113 1.78 -3.66 -17.99
CA VAL A 113 2.98 -2.90 -18.37
C VAL A 113 4.03 -3.83 -18.98
N PRO A 114 4.56 -3.48 -20.16
CA PRO A 114 5.62 -4.23 -20.80
C PRO A 114 6.96 -4.01 -20.07
N CYS A 115 7.88 -4.97 -20.18
CA CYS A 115 9.14 -4.94 -19.42
C CYS A 115 10.03 -3.74 -19.78
N GLU A 116 9.94 -3.28 -21.01
CA GLU A 116 10.65 -2.12 -21.55
C GLU A 116 10.27 -0.82 -20.81
N GLU A 117 9.07 -0.76 -20.22
CA GLU A 117 8.57 0.39 -19.45
C GLU A 117 8.74 0.23 -17.94
N MET A 118 9.06 -0.97 -17.44
CA MET A 118 9.32 -1.20 -16.02
C MET A 118 10.62 -0.55 -15.53
N GLU A 119 11.63 -0.47 -16.38
CA GLU A 119 12.96 0.09 -16.04
C GLU A 119 12.95 1.63 -15.97
N GLY A 120 11.93 2.29 -16.54
CA GLY A 120 11.92 3.74 -16.83
C GLY A 120 11.40 4.68 -15.73
N GLY A 121 11.17 4.21 -14.50
CA GLY A 121 10.67 5.07 -13.41
C GLY A 121 9.33 4.66 -12.81
N GLY A 122 8.90 3.42 -13.06
CA GLY A 122 7.73 2.83 -12.44
C GLY A 122 6.40 3.22 -13.10
N ILE A 123 5.35 2.50 -12.71
CA ILE A 123 4.02 2.62 -13.31
C ILE A 123 3.32 3.86 -12.76
N PRO A 124 2.77 4.76 -13.61
CA PRO A 124 2.15 6.00 -13.15
C PRO A 124 1.09 5.80 -12.06
N SER A 125 0.22 4.78 -12.20
CA SER A 125 -0.80 4.46 -11.20
C SER A 125 -0.23 3.96 -9.87
N CYS A 126 0.98 3.41 -9.87
CA CYS A 126 1.68 2.97 -8.68
C CYS A 126 2.49 4.09 -8.01
N GLN A 127 2.92 5.12 -8.76
CA GLN A 127 3.63 6.28 -8.20
C GLN A 127 2.77 7.06 -7.21
N GLU A 128 1.46 7.13 -7.43
CA GLU A 128 0.52 7.80 -6.53
C GLU A 128 0.43 7.15 -5.15
N LEU A 129 0.78 5.87 -5.03
CA LEU A 129 0.79 5.15 -3.75
C LEU A 129 1.84 5.73 -2.81
N PHE A 130 3.00 6.13 -3.35
CA PHE A 130 4.14 6.64 -2.60
C PHE A 130 4.11 8.17 -2.37
N GLN A 131 3.22 8.89 -3.05
CA GLN A 131 3.04 10.34 -2.84
C GLN A 131 2.07 10.65 -1.70
N SER A 132 1.06 9.80 -1.48
CA SER A 132 0.05 10.03 -0.43
C SER A 132 0.56 9.95 1.01
N SER A 133 1.77 9.43 1.23
CA SER A 133 2.40 9.33 2.55
C SER A 133 3.19 10.59 2.97
N LYS A 134 3.32 11.60 2.09
CA LYS A 134 4.08 12.83 2.36
C LYS A 134 3.23 14.04 2.79
N ASP A 135 1.91 13.96 2.69
CA ASP A 135 0.99 15.08 2.96
C ASP A 135 0.16 14.90 4.26
N GLU A 136 0.76 14.37 5.32
CA GLU A 136 0.24 14.48 6.71
C GLU A 136 1.28 15.02 7.69
#